data_AF-A0A8J4C6I9-F1
#
_entry.id   AF-A0A8J4C6I9-F1
#
_cell.length_a   1.000
_cell.length_b   1.000
_cell.length_c   1.000
_cell.angle_alpha   90.00
_cell.angle_beta   90.00
_cell.angle_gamma   90.00
#
_symmetry.space_group_name_H-M   'P 1'
#
loop_
_entity.id
_entity.type
_entity.pdbx_description
1 polymer ?
#
loop_
_entity_poly.entity_id
_entity_poly.type
_entity_poly.pdbx_seq_one_letter_code
_entity_poly.pdbx_strand_id
1 'polypeptide(L)'
;ADSFNRNAIAERLLRFWQEYLRLQPSGARQLLSVRDLLAWVGFVNATSPNLGALPAYAHGAYLTLLDGIGLGVGLPAAAAANLRGSLSTFLAAQLPPELAAHAALAEGQLHTAANMAAKGFMPGAPPDGQWGIPPFFVPLARLDKAAGDGAGGFALRAPTTARNAFRLLRAMQLRKAVLLEGS
;
A
#
# COMPACT_ATOMS: atom_id res chain seq x y z
N ALA A 1 -11.07 24.00 3.55
CA ALA A 1 -11.33 22.78 4.33
C ALA A 1 -11.99 21.80 3.39
N ASP A 2 -11.18 21.02 2.68
CA ASP A 2 -11.70 20.11 1.67
C ASP A 2 -12.41 18.99 2.41
N SER A 3 -13.73 18.89 2.25
CA SER A 3 -14.53 17.93 3.00
C SER A 3 -14.06 16.54 2.61
N PHE A 4 -13.33 15.87 3.50
CA PHE A 4 -13.07 14.44 3.41
C PHE A 4 -14.43 13.75 3.22
N ASN A 5 -14.76 13.41 1.98
CA ASN A 5 -16.05 12.84 1.65
C ASN A 5 -16.03 11.36 2.06
N ARG A 6 -16.21 11.14 3.37
CA ARG A 6 -16.31 9.81 3.99
C ARG A 6 -17.24 8.90 3.21
N ASN A 7 -18.34 9.45 2.70
CA ASN A 7 -19.32 8.72 1.91
C ASN A 7 -18.72 8.23 0.59
N ALA A 8 -17.93 9.06 -0.10
CA ALA A 8 -17.26 8.68 -1.35
C ALA A 8 -16.23 7.55 -1.15
N ILE A 9 -15.54 7.51 0.00
CA ILE A 9 -14.62 6.41 0.34
C ILE A 9 -15.39 5.16 0.75
N ALA A 10 -16.43 5.29 1.57
CA ALA A 10 -17.26 4.18 2.01
C ALA A 10 -17.94 3.48 0.82
N GLU A 11 -18.47 4.25 -0.14
CA GLU A 11 -19.09 3.71 -1.35
C GLU A 11 -18.08 2.90 -2.18
N ARG A 12 -16.85 3.41 -2.36
CA ARG A 12 -15.77 2.73 -3.07
C ARG A 12 -15.34 1.43 -2.39
N LEU A 13 -15.18 1.46 -1.07
CA LEU A 13 -14.91 0.28 -0.26
C LEU A 13 -15.98 -0.80 -0.45
N LEU A 14 -17.26 -0.42 -0.41
CA LEU A 14 -18.36 -1.37 -0.61
C LEU A 14 -18.37 -1.95 -2.03
N ARG A 15 -18.18 -1.11 -3.06
CA ARG A 15 -18.08 -1.57 -4.45
C ARG A 15 -16.88 -2.51 -4.64
N PHE A 16 -15.74 -2.20 -4.05
CA PHE A 16 -14.56 -3.08 -4.07
C PHE A 16 -14.82 -4.41 -3.36
N TRP A 17 -15.48 -4.38 -2.20
CA TRP A 17 -15.83 -5.61 -1.49
C TRP A 17 -16.79 -6.48 -2.31
N GLN A 18 -17.82 -5.88 -2.92
CA GLN A 18 -18.76 -6.60 -3.79
C GLN A 18 -18.03 -7.24 -4.97
N GLU A 19 -17.12 -6.51 -5.61
CA GLU A 19 -16.32 -7.04 -6.73
C GLU A 19 -15.39 -8.18 -6.27
N TYR A 20 -14.77 -8.04 -5.09
CA TYR A 20 -14.00 -9.12 -4.49
C TYR A 20 -14.82 -10.40 -4.29
N LEU A 21 -16.03 -10.28 -3.73
CA LEU A 21 -16.93 -11.41 -3.53
C LEU A 21 -17.37 -12.03 -4.87
N ARG A 22 -17.57 -11.22 -5.90
CA ARG A 22 -17.95 -11.68 -7.24
C ARG A 22 -16.82 -12.47 -7.93
N LEU A 23 -15.57 -12.05 -7.72
CA LEU A 23 -14.37 -12.64 -8.35
C LEU A 23 -13.78 -13.82 -7.56
N GLN A 24 -14.20 -14.03 -6.31
CA GLN A 24 -13.74 -15.13 -5.47
C GLN A 24 -14.04 -16.49 -6.14
N PRO A 25 -13.03 -17.34 -6.39
CA PRO A 25 -13.26 -18.69 -6.89
C PRO A 25 -14.05 -19.53 -5.88
N SER A 26 -14.92 -20.40 -6.38
CA SER A 26 -15.65 -21.38 -5.55
C SER A 26 -14.66 -22.18 -4.69
N GLY A 27 -14.80 -22.13 -3.37
CA GLY A 27 -13.93 -22.83 -2.42
C GLY A 27 -12.75 -22.01 -1.88
N ALA A 28 -12.57 -20.76 -2.31
CA ALA A 28 -11.62 -19.85 -1.68
C ALA A 28 -12.01 -19.60 -0.20
N ARG A 29 -11.08 -19.85 0.72
CA ARG A 29 -11.27 -19.64 2.17
C ARG A 29 -10.84 -18.26 2.66
N GLN A 30 -10.20 -17.46 1.82
CA GLN A 30 -9.73 -16.14 2.20
C GLN A 30 -10.88 -15.15 2.06
N LEU A 31 -11.60 -14.89 3.15
CA LEU A 31 -12.70 -13.93 3.17
C LEU A 31 -12.18 -12.58 3.66
N LEU A 32 -12.38 -11.54 2.84
CA LEU A 32 -12.28 -10.17 3.31
C LEU A 32 -13.34 -9.95 4.40
N SER A 33 -12.90 -9.61 5.59
CA SER A 33 -13.76 -9.45 6.77
C SER A 33 -14.02 -7.98 7.11
N VAL A 34 -14.99 -7.73 7.99
CA VAL A 34 -15.24 -6.37 8.54
C VAL A 34 -13.99 -5.81 9.23
N ARG A 35 -13.18 -6.66 9.87
CA ARG A 35 -11.91 -6.26 10.49
C ARG A 35 -10.94 -5.68 9.45
N ASP A 36 -10.88 -6.30 8.28
CA ASP A 36 -9.97 -5.87 7.21
C ASP A 36 -10.42 -4.53 6.63
N LEU A 37 -11.74 -4.32 6.51
CA LEU A 37 -12.30 -3.02 6.12
C LEU A 37 -12.06 -1.93 7.15
N LEU A 38 -12.18 -2.25 8.45
CA LEU A 38 -11.83 -1.31 9.52
C LEU A 38 -10.34 -0.98 9.51
N ALA A 39 -9.48 -1.95 9.20
CA ALA A 39 -8.05 -1.70 9.02
C ALA A 39 -7.77 -0.80 7.82
N TRP A 40 -8.49 -1.01 6.70
CA TRP A 40 -8.38 -0.20 5.49
C TRP A 40 -8.83 1.24 5.77
N VAL A 41 -10.01 1.42 6.35
CA VAL A 41 -10.51 2.74 6.77
C VAL A 41 -9.55 3.40 7.76
N GLY A 42 -9.01 2.65 8.71
CA GLY A 42 -8.00 3.15 9.65
C GLY A 42 -6.75 3.68 8.95
N PHE A 43 -6.27 2.98 7.93
CA PHE A 43 -5.16 3.44 7.09
C PHE A 43 -5.51 4.70 6.30
N VAL A 44 -6.70 4.77 5.71
CA VAL A 44 -7.17 5.98 5.00
C VAL A 44 -7.20 7.18 5.93
N ASN A 45 -7.76 7.01 7.14
CA ASN A 45 -7.84 8.07 8.13
C ASN A 45 -6.45 8.55 8.57
N ALA A 46 -5.50 7.62 8.74
CA ALA A 46 -4.14 7.94 9.17
C ALA A 46 -3.31 8.66 8.10
N THR A 47 -3.53 8.37 6.81
CA THR A 47 -2.66 8.84 5.71
C THR A 47 -3.28 9.92 4.83
N SER A 48 -4.61 10.03 4.78
CA SER A 48 -5.30 11.03 3.95
C SER A 48 -4.91 12.49 4.19
N PRO A 49 -4.50 12.95 5.40
CA PRO A 49 -4.07 14.34 5.58
C PRO A 49 -2.84 14.73 4.74
N ASN A 50 -1.95 13.76 4.47
CA ASN A 50 -0.71 13.99 3.72
C ASN A 50 -0.77 13.44 2.28
N LEU A 51 -1.60 12.43 2.04
CA LEU A 51 -1.64 11.68 0.78
C LEU A 51 -2.91 11.95 -0.04
N GLY A 52 -3.94 12.52 0.57
CA GLY A 52 -5.28 12.62 0.00
C GLY A 52 -6.09 11.33 0.18
N ALA A 53 -7.41 11.45 0.21
CA ALA A 53 -8.31 10.35 0.55
C ALA A 53 -8.30 9.20 -0.47
N LEU A 54 -8.33 9.51 -1.77
CA LEU A 54 -8.38 8.50 -2.83
C LEU A 54 -7.04 7.77 -3.04
N PRO A 55 -5.88 8.44 -3.02
CA PRO A 55 -4.61 7.74 -3.00
C PRO A 55 -4.44 6.89 -1.73
N ALA A 56 -4.82 7.41 -0.56
CA ALA A 56 -4.82 6.63 0.69
C ALA A 56 -5.73 5.39 0.60
N TYR A 57 -6.91 5.52 -0.03
CA TYR A 57 -7.79 4.38 -0.33
C TYR A 57 -7.10 3.33 -1.19
N ALA A 58 -6.44 3.73 -2.29
CA ALA A 58 -5.72 2.77 -3.13
C ALA A 58 -4.59 2.05 -2.37
N HIS A 59 -3.76 2.78 -1.62
CA HIS A 59 -2.70 2.19 -0.81
C HIS A 59 -3.24 1.25 0.29
N GLY A 60 -4.37 1.61 0.90
CA GLY A 60 -5.04 0.77 1.90
C GLY A 60 -5.50 -0.58 1.33
N ALA A 61 -6.01 -0.61 0.08
CA ALA A 61 -6.43 -1.84 -0.59
C ALA A 61 -5.30 -2.87 -0.66
N TYR A 62 -4.10 -2.38 -1.01
CA TYR A 62 -2.90 -3.20 -1.09
C TYR A 62 -2.42 -3.65 0.28
N LEU A 63 -2.43 -2.75 1.27
CA LEU A 63 -2.04 -3.08 2.63
C LEU A 63 -2.93 -4.17 3.25
N THR A 64 -4.25 -4.11 3.05
CA THR A 64 -5.18 -5.00 3.75
C THR A 64 -5.50 -6.29 3.00
N LEU A 65 -5.34 -6.30 1.67
CA LEU A 65 -5.77 -7.44 0.86
C LEU A 65 -4.79 -7.78 -0.27
N LEU A 66 -4.53 -6.86 -1.20
CA LEU A 66 -3.94 -7.24 -2.50
C LEU A 66 -2.50 -7.77 -2.39
N ASP A 67 -1.70 -7.24 -1.46
CA ASP A 67 -0.36 -7.76 -1.19
C ASP A 67 -0.40 -9.16 -0.55
N GLY A 68 -1.47 -9.48 0.18
CA GLY A 68 -1.65 -10.76 0.87
C GLY A 68 -2.26 -11.88 0.01
N ILE A 69 -2.82 -11.55 -1.16
CA ILE A 69 -3.34 -12.56 -2.09
C ILE A 69 -2.19 -13.48 -2.51
N GLY A 70 -2.33 -14.79 -2.30
CA GLY A 70 -1.31 -15.79 -2.66
C GLY A 70 -0.23 -16.05 -1.61
N LEU A 71 -0.28 -15.42 -0.43
CA LEU A 71 0.58 -15.77 0.72
C LEU A 71 0.01 -16.93 1.56
N GLY A 72 -1.30 -17.18 1.49
CA GLY A 72 -1.98 -18.24 2.23
C GLY A 72 -2.07 -19.57 1.49
N VAL A 73 -2.35 -20.65 2.24
CA VAL A 73 -2.66 -21.96 1.69
C VAL A 73 -4.08 -21.94 1.11
N GLY A 74 -4.23 -22.03 -0.21
CA GLY A 74 -5.57 -22.25 -0.79
C GLY A 74 -5.79 -21.82 -2.24
N LEU A 75 -4.96 -20.94 -2.81
CA LEU A 75 -5.08 -20.54 -4.22
C LEU A 75 -3.85 -20.94 -5.02
N PRO A 76 -4.00 -21.60 -6.19
CA PRO A 76 -2.92 -21.77 -7.14
C PRO A 76 -2.31 -20.42 -7.54
N ALA A 77 -1.00 -20.38 -7.79
CA ALA A 77 -0.28 -19.13 -8.10
C ALA A 77 -0.91 -18.36 -9.28
N ALA A 78 -1.34 -19.07 -10.33
CA ALA A 78 -2.02 -18.47 -11.48
C ALA A 78 -3.39 -17.86 -11.11
N ALA A 79 -4.18 -18.54 -10.27
CA ALA A 79 -5.47 -18.02 -9.80
C ALA A 79 -5.28 -16.80 -8.91
N ALA A 80 -4.28 -16.82 -8.02
CA ALA A 80 -3.92 -15.68 -7.18
C ALA A 80 -3.45 -14.47 -8.02
N ALA A 81 -2.62 -14.70 -9.05
CA ALA A 81 -2.18 -13.66 -9.97
C ALA A 81 -3.34 -13.04 -10.76
N ASN A 82 -4.26 -13.88 -11.28
CA ASN A 82 -5.45 -13.41 -12.00
C ASN A 82 -6.37 -12.60 -11.08
N LEU A 83 -6.67 -13.11 -9.88
CA LEU A 83 -7.51 -12.40 -8.91
C LEU A 83 -6.90 -11.05 -8.53
N ARG A 84 -5.59 -11.02 -8.24
CA ARG A 84 -4.88 -9.77 -7.94
C ARG A 84 -4.97 -8.79 -9.12
N GLY A 85 -4.69 -9.24 -10.33
CA GLY A 85 -4.75 -8.39 -11.54
C GLY A 85 -6.14 -7.80 -11.81
N SER A 86 -7.19 -8.60 -11.69
CA SER A 86 -8.57 -8.13 -11.85
C SER A 86 -8.95 -7.08 -10.79
N LEU A 87 -8.60 -7.33 -9.52
CA LEU A 87 -8.89 -6.38 -8.44
C LEU A 87 -8.04 -5.11 -8.53
N SER A 88 -6.77 -5.21 -8.93
CA SER A 88 -5.91 -4.06 -9.17
C SER A 88 -6.47 -3.18 -10.29
N THR A 89 -6.97 -3.79 -11.37
CA THR A 89 -7.64 -3.08 -12.47
C THR A 89 -8.91 -2.40 -11.99
N PHE A 90 -9.75 -3.10 -11.23
CA PHE A 90 -10.98 -2.54 -10.68
C PHE A 90 -10.72 -1.41 -9.69
N LEU A 91 -9.68 -1.53 -8.84
CA LEU A 91 -9.27 -0.49 -7.91
C LEU A 91 -8.85 0.77 -8.68
N ALA A 92 -8.01 0.63 -9.70
CA ALA A 92 -7.56 1.75 -10.52
C ALA A 92 -8.73 2.46 -11.21
N ALA A 93 -9.73 1.72 -11.70
CA ALA A 93 -10.93 2.29 -12.33
C ALA A 93 -11.84 3.07 -11.35
N GLN A 94 -11.69 2.88 -10.04
CA GLN A 94 -12.41 3.67 -9.04
C GLN A 94 -11.77 5.03 -8.72
N LEU A 95 -10.55 5.27 -9.23
CA LEU A 95 -9.84 6.53 -9.10
C LEU A 95 -10.08 7.39 -10.36
N PRO A 96 -10.20 8.72 -10.21
CA PRO A 96 -10.15 9.64 -11.34
C PRO A 96 -8.88 9.46 -12.18
N PRO A 97 -8.91 9.69 -13.51
CA PRO A 97 -7.76 9.53 -14.39
C PRO A 97 -6.52 10.31 -13.95
N GLU A 98 -6.71 11.47 -13.31
CA GLU A 98 -5.64 12.33 -12.79
C GLU A 98 -4.85 11.64 -11.66
N LEU A 99 -5.44 10.64 -10.99
CA LEU A 99 -4.83 9.87 -9.93
C LEU A 99 -4.32 8.49 -10.39
N ALA A 100 -4.25 8.22 -11.70
CA ALA A 100 -3.74 6.96 -12.23
C ALA A 100 -2.31 6.63 -11.72
N ALA A 101 -1.47 7.66 -11.56
CA ALA A 101 -0.12 7.51 -11.01
C ALA A 101 -0.13 7.02 -9.55
N HIS A 102 -1.12 7.40 -8.76
CA HIS A 102 -1.27 6.90 -7.39
C HIS A 102 -1.72 5.44 -7.36
N ALA A 103 -2.58 5.01 -8.29
CA ALA A 103 -2.96 3.59 -8.40
C ALA A 103 -1.74 2.71 -8.74
N ALA A 104 -0.92 3.13 -9.71
CA ALA A 104 0.32 2.45 -10.08
C ALA A 104 1.33 2.42 -8.92
N LEU A 105 1.48 3.54 -8.20
CA LEU A 105 2.36 3.57 -7.03
C LEU A 105 1.86 2.65 -5.91
N ALA A 106 0.55 2.58 -5.66
CA ALA A 106 -0.03 1.67 -4.68
C ALA A 106 0.25 0.20 -4.98
N GLU A 107 0.31 -0.16 -6.26
CA GLU A 107 0.72 -1.48 -6.77
C GLU A 107 2.21 -1.79 -6.56
N GLY A 108 3.04 -0.80 -6.23
CA GLY A 108 4.48 -0.96 -6.06
C GLY A 108 5.28 -0.66 -7.32
N GLN A 109 4.72 0.13 -8.26
CA GLN A 109 5.47 0.72 -9.36
C GLN A 109 6.26 1.95 -8.86
N LEU A 110 7.38 1.70 -8.16
CA LEU A 110 8.11 2.75 -7.43
C LEU A 110 8.68 3.87 -8.31
N HIS A 111 8.93 3.60 -9.60
CA HIS A 111 9.35 4.64 -10.55
C HIS A 111 8.29 5.75 -10.70
N THR A 112 7.01 5.44 -10.45
CA THR A 112 5.94 6.43 -10.50
C THR A 112 6.08 7.50 -9.42
N ALA A 113 6.66 7.17 -8.26
CA ALA A 113 6.97 8.15 -7.21
C ALA A 113 8.00 9.19 -7.70
N ALA A 114 9.07 8.73 -8.37
CA ALA A 114 10.07 9.63 -8.94
C ALA A 114 9.47 10.58 -9.99
N ASN A 115 8.59 10.07 -10.85
CA ASN A 115 7.90 10.88 -11.86
C ASN A 115 6.95 11.92 -11.23
N MET A 116 6.23 11.55 -10.17
CA MET A 116 5.36 12.48 -9.44
C MET A 116 6.17 13.55 -8.70
N ALA A 117 7.30 13.18 -8.10
CA ALA A 117 8.20 14.13 -7.45
C ALA A 117 8.80 15.14 -8.44
N ALA A 118 9.25 14.68 -9.62
CA ALA A 118 9.77 15.56 -10.66
C ALA A 118 8.74 16.60 -11.15
N LYS A 119 7.44 16.29 -11.04
CA LYS A 119 6.34 17.19 -11.37
C LYS A 119 5.85 18.02 -10.17
N GLY A 120 6.47 17.89 -9.00
CA GLY A 120 6.11 18.63 -7.79
C GLY A 120 4.85 18.13 -7.08
N PHE A 121 4.33 16.94 -7.42
CA PHE A 121 3.15 16.36 -6.76
C PHE A 121 3.46 15.66 -5.43
N MET A 122 4.74 15.41 -5.13
CA MET A 122 5.19 14.83 -3.86
C MET A 122 6.67 15.15 -3.57
N PRO A 123 7.14 14.97 -2.32
CA PRO A 123 8.55 15.15 -2.00
C PRO A 123 9.46 14.19 -2.78
N GLY A 124 10.54 14.72 -3.37
CA GLY A 124 11.56 13.92 -4.05
C GLY A 124 12.56 13.24 -3.12
N ALA A 125 12.61 13.66 -1.86
CA ALA A 125 13.42 13.07 -0.80
C ALA A 125 12.63 13.05 0.52
N PRO A 126 13.00 12.17 1.46
CA PRO A 126 12.46 12.22 2.83
C PRO A 126 12.74 13.58 3.49
N PRO A 127 11.83 14.08 4.34
CA PRO A 127 12.11 15.23 5.19
C PRO A 127 13.32 14.99 6.12
N ASP A 128 13.93 16.07 6.62
CA ASP A 128 15.04 15.98 7.56
C ASP A 128 14.72 15.10 8.77
N GLY A 129 15.66 14.23 9.14
CA GLY A 129 15.51 13.29 10.24
C GLY A 129 14.54 12.14 9.96
N GLN A 130 14.13 11.93 8.71
CA GLN A 130 13.30 10.81 8.31
C GLN A 130 13.97 9.95 7.24
N TRP A 131 13.50 8.72 7.12
CA TRP A 131 13.90 7.79 6.07
C TRP A 131 12.67 7.14 5.44
N GLY A 132 12.73 6.84 4.15
CA GLY A 132 11.69 6.07 3.49
C GLY A 132 11.65 6.26 1.98
N ILE A 133 10.50 5.90 1.41
CA ILE A 133 10.21 5.92 -0.02
C ILE A 133 8.90 6.70 -0.17
N PRO A 134 8.87 7.80 -0.93
CA PRO A 134 7.66 8.62 -1.07
C PRO A 134 6.43 7.78 -1.44
N PRO A 135 5.26 8.01 -0.81
CA PRO A 135 4.97 9.06 0.17
C PRO A 135 5.20 8.63 1.64
N PHE A 136 5.79 7.46 1.89
CA PHE A 136 5.88 6.87 3.23
C PHE A 136 7.26 7.04 3.84
N PHE A 137 7.31 7.79 4.94
CA PHE A 137 8.52 8.07 5.69
C PHE A 137 8.35 7.66 7.15
N VAL A 138 9.47 7.36 7.80
CA VAL A 138 9.55 7.03 9.22
C VAL A 138 10.62 7.88 9.90
N PRO A 139 10.45 8.28 11.16
CA PRO A 139 11.49 8.99 11.90
C PRO A 139 12.74 8.13 12.03
N LEU A 140 13.90 8.71 11.76
CA LEU A 140 15.17 8.14 12.18
C LEU A 140 15.38 8.54 13.65
N ALA A 141 15.26 7.57 14.55
CA ALA A 141 15.83 7.77 15.88
C ALA A 141 17.34 8.04 15.72
N ARG A 142 17.90 8.91 16.56
CA ARG A 142 19.35 9.04 16.65
C ARG A 142 19.87 7.70 17.19
N LEU A 143 20.21 6.79 16.28
CA LEU A 143 21.02 5.65 16.63
C LEU A 143 22.38 6.22 16.99
N ASP A 144 22.78 6.04 18.24
CA ASP A 144 24.16 6.26 18.63
C ASP A 144 25.01 5.47 17.62
N LYS A 145 26.00 6.12 17.00
CA LYS A 145 26.85 5.57 15.93
C LYS A 145 27.69 4.33 16.35
N ALA A 146 27.34 3.69 17.47
CA ALA A 146 27.99 2.51 18.03
C ALA A 146 27.49 1.18 17.44
N ALA A 147 26.43 1.17 16.62
CA ALA A 147 26.11 0.00 15.79
C ALA A 147 27.14 -0.07 14.65
N GLY A 148 28.20 -0.86 14.87
CA GLY A 148 29.37 -0.95 14.00
C GLY A 148 29.05 -1.24 12.54
N ASP A 149 30.02 -0.91 11.68
CA ASP A 149 30.12 -1.34 10.28
C ASP A 149 30.05 -2.88 10.19
N GLY A 150 28.86 -3.43 10.31
CA GLY A 150 28.58 -4.80 9.92
C GLY A 150 28.85 -4.91 8.44
N ALA A 151 29.79 -5.76 8.06
CA ALA A 151 30.37 -5.93 6.73
C ALA A 151 29.40 -6.47 5.65
N GLY A 152 28.22 -5.86 5.52
CA GLY A 152 27.21 -6.21 4.52
C GLY A 152 26.10 -5.16 4.49
N GLY A 153 26.26 -4.14 3.65
CA GLY A 153 25.19 -3.18 3.40
C GLY A 153 23.96 -3.87 2.79
N PHE A 154 22.78 -3.65 3.36
CA PHE A 154 21.54 -4.18 2.80
C PHE A 154 21.13 -3.36 1.56
N ALA A 155 20.99 -4.02 0.41
CA ALA A 155 20.70 -3.36 -0.88
C ALA A 155 19.23 -2.96 -1.02
N LEU A 156 18.80 -1.88 -0.35
CA LEU A 156 17.43 -1.36 -0.36
C LEU A 156 16.96 -0.85 -1.74
N ARG A 157 17.87 -0.71 -2.70
CA ARG A 157 17.58 -0.23 -4.07
C ARG A 157 17.30 -1.35 -5.07
N ALA A 158 17.59 -2.61 -4.73
CA ALA A 158 17.26 -3.73 -5.61
C ALA A 158 15.73 -3.84 -5.78
N PRO A 159 15.19 -4.16 -6.98
CA PRO A 159 13.76 -4.00 -7.27
C PRO A 159 12.81 -4.70 -6.28
N THR A 160 13.09 -5.97 -5.96
CA THR A 160 12.28 -6.74 -5.00
C THR A 160 12.42 -6.19 -3.58
N THR A 161 13.65 -5.88 -3.16
CA THR A 161 13.94 -5.31 -1.85
C THR A 161 13.28 -3.97 -1.64
N ALA A 162 13.32 -3.09 -2.66
CA ALA A 162 12.69 -1.78 -2.62
C ALA A 162 11.16 -1.88 -2.51
N ARG A 163 10.54 -2.83 -3.23
CA ARG A 163 9.09 -3.09 -3.11
C ARG A 163 8.71 -3.63 -1.74
N ASN A 164 9.51 -4.52 -1.17
CA ASN A 164 9.29 -5.02 0.19
C ASN A 164 9.47 -3.91 1.22
N ALA A 165 10.52 -3.09 1.10
CA ALA A 165 10.71 -1.91 1.95
C ALA A 165 9.54 -0.93 1.84
N PHE A 166 9.02 -0.69 0.63
CA PHE A 166 7.85 0.15 0.39
C PHE A 166 6.59 -0.39 1.08
N ARG A 167 6.35 -1.71 1.02
CA ARG A 167 5.24 -2.37 1.74
C ARG A 167 5.35 -2.18 3.25
N LEU A 168 6.56 -2.32 3.79
CA LEU A 168 6.83 -2.10 5.21
C LEU A 168 6.59 -0.65 5.62
N LEU A 169 7.16 0.30 4.88
CA LEU A 169 6.96 1.73 5.12
C LEU A 169 5.48 2.13 5.07
N ARG A 170 4.72 1.56 4.14
CA ARG A 170 3.25 1.69 4.08
C ARG A 170 2.60 1.13 5.35
N ALA A 171 2.94 -0.07 5.79
CA ALA A 171 2.37 -0.66 7.00
C ALA A 171 2.71 0.16 8.26
N MET A 172 3.91 0.71 8.34
CA MET A 172 4.41 1.54 9.46
C MET A 172 3.66 2.88 9.61
N GLN A 173 2.82 3.27 8.66
CA GLN A 173 1.93 4.42 8.82
C GLN A 173 0.83 4.16 9.86
N LEU A 174 0.60 2.90 10.22
CA LEU A 174 -0.27 2.50 11.31
C LEU A 174 0.56 2.26 12.58
N ARG A 175 0.06 2.71 13.73
CA ARG A 175 0.62 2.38 15.05
C ARG A 175 0.20 0.96 15.49
N LYS A 176 0.57 -0.04 14.70
CA LYS A 176 0.28 -1.47 14.93
C LYS A 176 1.53 -2.29 14.66
N ALA A 177 1.63 -3.46 15.31
CA ALA A 177 2.71 -4.41 15.02
C ALA A 177 2.63 -4.88 13.56
N VAL A 178 3.80 -5.02 12.91
CA VAL A 178 3.93 -5.52 11.55
C VAL A 178 4.47 -6.95 11.63
N LEU A 179 3.70 -7.92 11.13
CA LEU A 179 4.15 -9.29 10.97
C LEU A 179 4.88 -9.42 9.63
N LEU A 180 6.06 -10.04 9.65
CA LEU A 180 6.84 -10.33 8.45
C LEU A 180 6.60 -11.78 8.03
N GLU A 181 5.98 -11.97 6.87
CA GLU A 181 5.73 -13.28 6.27
C GLU A 181 6.56 -13.40 4.99
N GLY A 182 7.27 -14.52 4.83
CA GLY A 182 8.19 -14.76 3.72
C GLY A 182 9.29 -15.75 4.13
N SER A 183 9.96 -16.33 3.13
CA SER A 183 11.10 -17.24 3.28
C SER A 183 12.43 -16.51 3.18
#